data_AF-A0A2T3MPU3-F1
#
_entry.id   AF-A0A2T3MPU3-F1
#
_cell.length_a   1.000
_cell.length_b   1.000
_cell.length_c   1.000
_cell.angle_alpha   90.00
_cell.angle_beta   90.00
_cell.angle_gamma   90.00
#
_symmetry.space_group_name_H-M   'P 1'
#
loop_
_entity.id
_entity.type
_entity.pdbx_description
1 polymer ?
#
loop_
_entity_poly.entity_id
_entity_poly.type
_entity_poly.pdbx_seq_one_letter_code
_entity_poly.pdbx_strand_id
1 'polypeptide(L)'
;MTAEQSKLIWKELQGKLQNSQERVNNQLCSAKDSSTFLSYLTRNKSDLNIFDAMFVDVKCKHYGKLIITPLLFVENGRVYVETAYYPTSKKQFKNLRISISNYMVFSNHYMERLIERKGISTIQDLKLNIYDRLTTVDDSNLTKEIGGLDITTEFILIFRDSVSFCDCEFGDNQECVVVAKTIVTVNQLSLKQKEIIEYILNKIGSDGCFLATSSIPNSVLEANNVIEATKNRTSGIYETWMEKEITNNMTKGDYKYEKKWIKSFVNYLEGYDPTSPKYKYL
;
A
#
# COMPACT_ATOMS: atom_id res chain seq x y z
N MET A 1 13.24 -12.05 18.93
CA MET A 1 13.21 -10.80 19.72
C MET A 1 12.11 -10.95 20.76
N THR A 2 12.21 -10.33 21.94
CA THR A 2 11.11 -10.37 22.93
C THR A 2 9.99 -9.39 22.57
N ALA A 3 8.78 -9.63 23.05
CA ALA A 3 7.65 -8.71 22.84
C ALA A 3 7.95 -7.28 23.36
N GLU A 4 8.58 -7.14 24.54
CA GLU A 4 8.96 -5.84 25.08
C GLU A 4 10.01 -5.11 24.22
N GLN A 5 11.02 -5.83 23.72
CA GLN A 5 11.97 -5.26 22.77
C GLN A 5 11.30 -4.78 21.48
N SER A 6 10.33 -5.55 20.97
CA SER A 6 9.62 -5.19 19.73
C SER A 6 8.79 -3.92 19.87
N LYS A 7 8.17 -3.67 21.04
CA LYS A 7 7.43 -2.43 21.33
C LYS A 7 8.36 -1.21 21.35
N LEU A 8 9.53 -1.36 21.96
CA LEU A 8 10.53 -0.29 22.02
C LEU A 8 11.06 0.06 20.63
N ILE A 9 11.41 -0.97 19.84
CA ILE A 9 11.85 -0.78 18.46
C ILE A 9 10.74 -0.18 17.61
N TRP A 10 9.48 -0.62 17.79
CA TRP A 10 8.36 -0.04 17.07
C TRP A 10 8.22 1.45 17.35
N LYS A 11 8.24 1.85 18.63
CA LYS A 11 8.20 3.27 19.03
C LYS A 11 9.34 4.09 18.44
N GLU A 12 10.55 3.53 18.38
CA GLU A 12 11.69 4.18 17.73
C GLU A 12 11.47 4.35 16.22
N LEU A 13 11.01 3.31 15.53
CA LEU A 13 10.72 3.35 14.09
C LEU A 13 9.61 4.34 13.77
N GLN A 14 8.56 4.45 14.61
CA GLN A 14 7.52 5.48 14.46
C GLN A 14 8.12 6.89 14.49
N GLY A 15 8.98 7.18 15.47
CA GLY A 15 9.67 8.47 15.55
C GLY A 15 10.57 8.73 14.34
N LYS A 16 11.30 7.72 13.86
CA LYS A 16 12.12 7.85 12.65
C LYS A 16 11.27 8.09 11.39
N LEU A 17 10.11 7.46 11.26
CA LEU A 17 9.18 7.68 10.14
C LEU A 17 8.63 9.10 10.14
N GLN A 18 8.22 9.60 11.30
CA GLN A 18 7.74 10.99 11.48
C GLN A 18 8.85 12.01 11.15
N ASN A 19 10.04 11.85 11.73
CA ASN A 19 11.20 12.71 11.44
C ASN A 19 11.60 12.66 9.95
N SER A 20 11.47 11.49 9.31
CA SER A 20 11.74 11.35 7.88
C SER A 20 10.76 12.17 7.04
N GLN A 21 9.47 12.17 7.40
CA GLN A 21 8.48 12.98 6.71
C GLN A 21 8.75 14.48 6.85
N GLU A 22 9.15 14.93 8.05
CA GLU A 22 9.57 16.32 8.26
C GLU A 22 10.78 16.70 7.41
N ARG A 23 11.79 15.82 7.33
CA ARG A 23 12.95 16.02 6.46
C ARG A 23 12.56 16.14 4.99
N VAL A 24 11.65 15.31 4.50
CA VAL A 24 11.13 15.39 3.13
C VAL A 24 10.41 16.72 2.89
N ASN A 25 9.54 17.14 3.82
CA ASN A 25 8.82 18.41 3.71
C ASN A 25 9.78 19.62 3.71
N ASN A 26 10.76 19.63 4.61
CA ASN A 26 11.78 20.68 4.66
C ASN A 26 12.61 20.73 3.38
N GLN A 27 12.97 19.57 2.84
CA GLN A 27 13.68 19.50 1.56
C GLN A 27 12.82 20.01 0.41
N LEU A 28 11.53 19.66 0.36
CA LEU A 28 10.62 20.15 -0.67
C LEU A 28 10.57 21.68 -0.69
N CYS A 29 10.42 22.31 0.48
CA CYS A 29 10.37 23.77 0.61
C CYS A 29 11.70 24.44 0.23
N SER A 30 12.82 23.85 0.63
CA SER A 30 14.16 24.44 0.43
C SER A 30 14.80 24.11 -0.92
N ALA A 31 14.34 23.10 -1.65
CA ALA A 31 14.91 22.69 -2.93
C ALA A 31 14.90 23.83 -3.96
N LYS A 32 16.00 23.97 -4.71
CA LYS A 32 16.09 24.99 -5.78
C LYS A 32 15.05 24.75 -6.89
N ASP A 33 14.88 23.50 -7.27
CA ASP A 33 14.01 23.03 -8.33
C ASP A 33 13.58 21.57 -8.08
N SER A 34 12.66 21.08 -8.92
CA SER A 34 12.14 19.70 -8.81
C SER A 34 13.22 18.64 -9.03
N SER A 35 14.25 18.92 -9.82
CA SER A 35 15.34 17.97 -10.09
C SER A 35 16.23 17.77 -8.86
N THR A 36 16.48 18.86 -8.13
CA THR A 36 17.20 18.85 -6.85
C THR A 36 16.41 18.06 -5.80
N PHE A 37 15.10 18.27 -5.73
CA PHE A 37 14.22 17.54 -4.82
C PHE A 37 14.19 16.03 -5.13
N LEU A 38 13.96 15.66 -6.40
CA LEU A 38 13.99 14.27 -6.83
C LEU A 38 15.34 13.60 -6.50
N SER A 39 16.46 14.27 -6.80
CA SER A 39 17.80 13.76 -6.50
C SER A 39 18.00 13.49 -5.01
N TYR A 40 17.44 14.34 -4.13
CA TYR A 40 17.47 14.11 -2.70
C TYR A 40 16.69 12.85 -2.32
N LEU A 41 15.45 12.71 -2.81
CA LEU A 41 14.61 11.54 -2.52
C LEU A 41 15.32 10.25 -2.95
N THR A 42 15.80 10.18 -4.19
CA THR A 42 16.45 8.98 -4.73
C THR A 42 17.73 8.61 -3.98
N ARG A 43 18.56 9.60 -3.59
CA ARG A 43 19.82 9.34 -2.88
C ARG A 43 19.62 8.92 -1.43
N ASN A 44 18.58 9.43 -0.78
CA ASN A 44 18.35 9.22 0.66
C ASN A 44 17.23 8.21 0.94
N LYS A 45 16.71 7.51 -0.08
CA LYS A 45 15.51 6.68 0.08
C LYS A 45 15.65 5.63 1.18
N SER A 46 16.83 5.06 1.42
CA SER A 46 17.06 4.08 2.50
C SER A 46 16.71 4.63 3.89
N ASP A 47 17.00 5.91 4.13
CA ASP A 47 16.94 6.57 5.43
C ASP A 47 15.70 7.47 5.57
N LEU A 48 14.85 7.47 4.54
CA LEU A 48 13.57 8.16 4.50
C LEU A 48 12.43 7.15 4.59
N ASN A 49 11.23 7.65 4.85
CA ASN A 49 10.00 6.86 4.89
C ASN A 49 9.45 6.50 3.50
N ILE A 50 10.18 6.80 2.42
CA ILE A 50 9.77 6.51 1.04
C ILE A 50 10.31 5.17 0.55
N PHE A 51 9.59 4.50 -0.35
CA PHE A 51 10.08 3.28 -1.02
C PHE A 51 10.98 3.62 -2.20
N ASP A 52 10.49 4.48 -3.09
CA ASP A 52 11.24 5.03 -4.21
C ASP A 52 10.62 6.34 -4.69
N ALA A 53 11.30 7.04 -5.60
CA ALA A 53 10.77 8.24 -6.22
C ALA A 53 10.88 8.14 -7.76
N MET A 54 9.77 8.39 -8.44
CA MET A 54 9.70 8.41 -9.90
C MET A 54 9.32 9.80 -10.42
N PHE A 55 9.81 10.14 -11.60
CA PHE A 55 9.43 11.35 -12.31
C PHE A 55 8.54 11.00 -13.49
N VAL A 56 7.34 11.58 -13.51
CA VAL A 56 6.42 11.44 -14.64
C VAL A 56 6.68 12.59 -15.59
N ASP A 57 7.32 12.29 -16.72
CA ASP A 57 7.69 13.27 -17.73
C ASP A 57 6.52 13.71 -18.64
N VAL A 58 5.28 13.57 -18.14
CA VAL A 58 4.05 13.94 -18.85
C VAL A 58 3.37 15.11 -18.13
N LYS A 59 2.91 16.11 -18.89
CA LYS A 59 2.33 17.33 -18.33
C LYS A 59 0.84 17.14 -17.98
N CYS A 60 0.56 17.03 -16.69
CA CYS A 60 -0.77 16.91 -16.08
C CYS A 60 -1.43 18.28 -15.83
N LYS A 61 -1.83 18.97 -16.90
CA LYS A 61 -2.54 20.28 -16.84
C LYS A 61 -1.87 21.28 -15.87
N HIS A 62 -2.58 21.71 -14.82
CA HIS A 62 -2.16 22.75 -13.88
C HIS A 62 -1.16 22.24 -12.82
N TYR A 63 -1.10 20.92 -12.60
CA TYR A 63 -0.09 20.26 -11.77
C TYR A 63 1.31 20.27 -12.42
N GLY A 64 1.38 20.44 -13.75
CA GLY A 64 2.66 20.35 -14.48
C GLY A 64 3.10 18.89 -14.61
N LYS A 65 4.41 18.64 -14.54
CA LYS A 65 4.93 17.26 -14.40
C LYS A 65 4.84 16.86 -12.92
N LEU A 66 5.07 15.59 -12.61
CA LEU A 66 4.93 15.08 -11.23
C LEU A 66 6.18 14.33 -10.79
N ILE A 67 6.50 14.47 -9.51
CA ILE A 67 7.30 13.49 -8.78
C ILE A 67 6.33 12.66 -7.94
N ILE A 68 6.45 11.34 -8.01
CA ILE A 68 5.57 10.41 -7.31
C ILE A 68 6.43 9.55 -6.39
N THR A 69 6.03 9.42 -5.13
CA THR A 69 6.75 8.61 -4.15
C THR A 69 5.76 7.84 -3.29
N PRO A 70 5.77 6.50 -3.35
CA PRO A 70 5.14 5.68 -2.32
C PRO A 70 5.90 5.86 -1.00
N LEU A 71 5.21 5.92 0.12
CA LEU A 71 5.78 6.11 1.44
C LEU A 71 5.00 5.42 2.55
N LEU A 72 5.64 5.26 3.70
CA LEU A 72 5.02 4.90 4.97
C LEU A 72 4.72 6.17 5.77
N PHE A 73 3.48 6.30 6.21
CA PHE A 73 3.04 7.39 7.08
C PHE A 73 2.47 6.82 8.39
N VAL A 74 2.78 7.44 9.52
CA VAL A 74 2.34 6.98 10.84
C VAL A 74 1.47 8.05 11.48
N GLU A 75 0.25 7.67 11.83
CA GLU A 75 -0.71 8.55 12.49
C GLU A 75 -1.66 7.72 13.37
N ASN A 76 -2.04 8.25 14.54
CA ASN A 76 -3.04 7.64 15.43
C ASN A 76 -2.81 6.15 15.75
N GLY A 77 -1.54 5.73 15.85
CA GLY A 77 -1.18 4.33 16.12
C GLY A 77 -1.43 3.36 14.96
N ARG A 78 -1.54 3.89 13.74
CA ARG A 78 -1.65 3.15 12.48
C ARG A 78 -0.50 3.51 11.55
N VAL A 79 -0.19 2.59 10.66
CA VAL A 79 0.72 2.80 9.54
C VAL A 79 -0.07 2.75 8.26
N TYR A 80 0.03 3.83 7.50
CA TYR A 80 -0.57 3.99 6.20
C TYR A 80 0.50 3.82 5.14
N VAL A 81 0.15 3.13 4.07
CA VAL A 81 0.92 3.17 2.83
C VAL A 81 0.28 4.23 1.96
N GLU A 82 1.02 5.28 1.66
CA GLU A 82 0.53 6.45 0.93
C GLU A 82 1.31 6.59 -0.37
N THR A 83 0.66 7.05 -1.43
CA THR A 83 1.36 7.61 -2.59
C THR A 83 1.26 9.13 -2.51
N ALA A 84 2.42 9.78 -2.38
CA ALA A 84 2.53 11.23 -2.43
C ALA A 84 2.87 11.70 -3.84
N TYR A 85 2.12 12.68 -4.32
CA TYR A 85 2.31 13.36 -5.60
C TYR A 85 2.77 14.79 -5.36
N TYR A 86 3.88 15.16 -5.98
CA TYR A 86 4.45 16.51 -5.93
C TYR A 86 4.37 17.17 -7.32
N PRO A 87 3.42 18.09 -7.50
CA PRO A 87 3.33 18.94 -8.69
C PRO A 87 4.61 19.76 -8.90
N THR A 88 5.14 19.75 -10.13
CA THR A 88 6.33 20.53 -10.48
C THR A 88 5.99 21.84 -11.21
N SER A 89 4.70 22.19 -11.35
CA SER A 89 4.32 23.48 -11.90
C SER A 89 4.81 24.61 -11.00
N LYS A 90 5.19 25.75 -11.59
CA LYS A 90 5.73 26.90 -10.82
C LYS A 90 4.80 27.40 -9.70
N LYS A 91 3.47 27.23 -9.87
CA LYS A 91 2.48 27.68 -8.89
C LYS A 91 2.35 26.73 -7.70
N GLN A 92 2.55 25.43 -7.91
CA GLN A 92 2.26 24.41 -6.92
C GLN A 92 3.50 23.71 -6.35
N PHE A 93 4.62 23.70 -7.07
CA PHE A 93 5.87 23.18 -6.54
C PHE A 93 6.20 23.89 -5.23
N LYS A 94 6.59 23.12 -4.21
CA LYS A 94 6.79 23.53 -2.81
C LYS A 94 5.54 23.82 -1.98
N ASN A 95 4.42 24.13 -2.64
CA ASN A 95 3.20 24.57 -1.97
C ASN A 95 2.15 23.47 -1.86
N LEU A 96 2.30 22.39 -2.63
CA LEU A 96 1.32 21.31 -2.70
C LEU A 96 1.99 19.94 -2.68
N ARG A 97 1.51 19.09 -1.78
CA ARG A 97 1.66 17.63 -1.79
C ARG A 97 0.24 17.07 -1.81
N ILE A 98 -0.05 16.20 -2.75
CA ILE A 98 -1.31 15.45 -2.79
C ILE A 98 -1.00 14.06 -2.25
N SER A 99 -1.70 13.68 -1.20
CA SER A 99 -1.47 12.45 -0.44
C SER A 99 -2.64 11.52 -0.64
N ILE A 100 -2.39 10.30 -1.10
CA ILE A 100 -3.45 9.31 -1.28
C ILE A 100 -3.06 8.02 -0.58
N SER A 101 -3.79 7.69 0.48
CA SER A 101 -3.61 6.46 1.23
C SER A 101 -4.16 5.26 0.48
N ASN A 102 -3.47 4.13 0.58
CA ASN A 102 -3.99 2.84 0.18
C ASN A 102 -5.13 2.41 1.14
N TYR A 103 -6.01 1.55 0.67
CA TYR A 103 -7.18 1.04 1.41
C TYR A 103 -6.79 0.13 2.59
N MET A 104 -5.55 -0.33 2.62
CA MET A 104 -5.01 -1.17 3.69
C MET A 104 -4.09 -0.37 4.63
N VAL A 105 -4.33 -0.50 5.93
CA VAL A 105 -3.53 0.10 7.01
C VAL A 105 -3.09 -0.97 8.00
N PHE A 106 -2.01 -0.71 8.73
CA PHE A 106 -1.46 -1.63 9.71
C PHE A 106 -1.62 -1.08 11.12
N SER A 107 -2.19 -1.87 12.03
CA SER A 107 -2.33 -1.49 13.44
C SER A 107 -0.99 -1.54 14.19
N ASN A 108 -0.85 -0.80 15.29
CA ASN A 108 0.30 -0.91 16.19
C ASN A 108 0.60 -2.37 16.58
N HIS A 109 -0.44 -3.13 16.94
CA HIS A 109 -0.27 -4.53 17.33
C HIS A 109 0.34 -5.36 16.20
N TYR A 110 -0.14 -5.17 14.97
CA TYR A 110 0.43 -5.82 13.80
C TYR A 110 1.92 -5.50 13.63
N MET A 111 2.29 -4.22 13.77
CA MET A 111 3.67 -3.76 13.59
C MET A 111 4.62 -4.33 14.64
N GLU A 112 4.24 -4.29 15.92
CA GLU A 112 5.00 -4.89 17.03
C GLU A 112 5.25 -6.38 16.75
N ARG A 113 4.20 -7.08 16.33
CA ARG A 113 4.23 -8.51 16.02
C ARG A 113 5.10 -8.83 14.81
N LEU A 114 5.05 -8.00 13.77
CA LEU A 114 5.90 -8.14 12.59
C LEU A 114 7.38 -7.98 13.01
N ILE A 115 7.69 -6.94 13.79
CA ILE A 115 9.04 -6.66 14.30
C ILE A 115 9.56 -7.81 15.16
N GLU A 116 8.77 -8.26 16.13
CA GLU A 116 9.12 -9.35 17.05
C GLU A 116 9.54 -10.61 16.28
N ARG A 117 8.75 -10.96 15.26
CA ARG A 117 8.85 -12.24 14.56
C ARG A 117 9.84 -12.23 13.40
N LYS A 118 10.04 -11.09 12.75
CA LYS A 118 10.96 -10.93 11.61
C LYS A 118 12.30 -10.30 11.99
N GLY A 119 12.44 -9.81 13.23
CA GLY A 119 13.68 -9.18 13.68
C GLY A 119 13.96 -7.84 13.00
N ILE A 120 12.92 -7.13 12.59
CA ILE A 120 13.03 -5.82 11.92
C ILE A 120 13.57 -4.80 12.92
N SER A 121 14.60 -4.05 12.53
CA SER A 121 15.20 -3.02 13.38
C SER A 121 15.43 -1.68 12.68
N THR A 122 15.23 -1.61 11.36
CA THR A 122 15.45 -0.41 10.56
C THR A 122 14.21 -0.02 9.75
N ILE A 123 14.13 1.24 9.31
CA ILE A 123 13.09 1.69 8.38
C ILE A 123 13.18 0.91 7.07
N GLN A 124 14.40 0.65 6.58
CA GLN A 124 14.58 -0.05 5.32
C GLN A 124 14.04 -1.47 5.39
N ASP A 125 14.33 -2.22 6.45
CA ASP A 125 13.80 -3.57 6.64
C ASP A 125 12.26 -3.56 6.75
N LEU A 126 11.71 -2.55 7.43
CA LEU A 126 10.27 -2.39 7.57
C LEU A 126 9.59 -2.15 6.22
N LYS A 127 10.15 -1.22 5.42
CA LYS A 127 9.66 -0.94 4.08
C LYS A 127 9.72 -2.18 3.20
N LEU A 128 10.86 -2.87 3.14
CA LEU A 128 10.97 -4.08 2.33
C LEU A 128 9.91 -5.12 2.72
N ASN A 129 9.70 -5.36 4.02
CA ASN A 129 8.70 -6.30 4.49
C ASN A 129 7.26 -5.89 4.14
N ILE A 130 6.91 -4.60 4.17
CA ILE A 130 5.57 -4.13 3.80
C ILE A 130 5.40 -4.16 2.28
N TYR A 131 6.39 -3.66 1.54
CA TYR A 131 6.35 -3.56 0.08
C TYR A 131 6.23 -4.94 -0.55
N ASP A 132 7.13 -5.87 -0.20
CA ASP A 132 7.17 -7.22 -0.76
C ASP A 132 5.83 -7.94 -0.53
N ARG A 133 5.17 -7.72 0.62
CA ARG A 133 3.87 -8.31 0.92
C ARG A 133 2.76 -7.76 0.04
N LEU A 134 2.70 -6.44 -0.13
CA LEU A 134 1.69 -5.79 -0.96
C LEU A 134 1.86 -6.21 -2.42
N THR A 135 3.08 -6.13 -2.95
CA THR A 135 3.34 -6.53 -4.33
C THR A 135 3.09 -8.01 -4.57
N THR A 136 3.46 -8.90 -3.63
CA THR A 136 3.21 -10.35 -3.78
C THR A 136 1.72 -10.69 -3.85
N VAL A 137 0.87 -9.98 -3.09
CA VAL A 137 -0.59 -10.19 -3.12
C VAL A 137 -1.18 -9.61 -4.40
N ASP A 138 -0.75 -8.42 -4.81
CA ASP A 138 -1.18 -7.78 -6.06
C ASP A 138 -0.77 -8.62 -7.28
N ASP A 139 0.42 -9.23 -7.24
CA ASP A 139 0.94 -10.11 -8.29
C ASP A 139 0.39 -11.53 -8.25
N SER A 140 -0.44 -11.87 -7.27
CA SER A 140 -0.97 -13.23 -7.15
C SER A 140 -1.88 -13.59 -8.34
N ASN A 141 -1.83 -14.85 -8.75
CA ASN A 141 -2.76 -15.34 -9.78
C ASN A 141 -4.22 -15.17 -9.36
N LEU A 142 -4.50 -15.24 -8.05
CA LEU A 142 -5.84 -14.97 -7.55
C LEU A 142 -6.27 -13.54 -7.88
N THR A 143 -5.48 -12.54 -7.50
CA THR A 143 -5.76 -11.14 -7.84
C THR A 143 -5.87 -10.93 -9.36
N LYS A 144 -4.98 -11.55 -10.15
CA LYS A 144 -4.97 -11.45 -11.62
C LYS A 144 -6.18 -12.11 -12.29
N GLU A 145 -6.65 -13.24 -11.78
CA GLU A 145 -7.76 -14.00 -12.37
C GLU A 145 -9.14 -13.46 -11.98
N ILE A 146 -9.31 -13.05 -10.72
CA ILE A 146 -10.64 -12.75 -10.16
C ILE A 146 -10.80 -11.33 -9.60
N GLY A 147 -9.75 -10.52 -9.60
CA GLY A 147 -9.78 -9.12 -9.16
C GLY A 147 -9.53 -8.91 -7.66
N GLY A 148 -9.61 -7.64 -7.23
CA GLY A 148 -9.45 -7.25 -5.83
C GLY A 148 -10.66 -7.64 -4.99
N LEU A 149 -10.46 -7.75 -3.68
CA LEU A 149 -11.54 -7.98 -2.71
C LEU A 149 -12.53 -6.81 -2.70
N ASP A 150 -13.82 -7.13 -2.75
CA ASP A 150 -14.84 -6.18 -2.31
C ASP A 150 -14.68 -5.96 -0.80
N ILE A 151 -14.49 -4.70 -0.38
CA ILE A 151 -13.88 -4.29 0.89
C ILE A 151 -14.88 -4.40 2.07
N THR A 152 -15.81 -5.36 2.02
CA THR A 152 -16.89 -5.53 3.00
C THR A 152 -16.75 -6.79 3.85
N THR A 153 -15.70 -7.58 3.65
CA THR A 153 -15.51 -8.89 4.29
C THR A 153 -14.12 -9.00 4.91
N GLU A 154 -14.04 -9.51 6.14
CA GLU A 154 -12.79 -9.90 6.80
C GLU A 154 -12.03 -10.94 5.95
N PHE A 155 -10.71 -10.83 5.92
CA PHE A 155 -9.89 -11.73 5.14
C PHE A 155 -8.55 -12.00 5.81
N ILE A 156 -7.88 -13.06 5.35
CA ILE A 156 -6.49 -13.32 5.68
C ILE A 156 -5.62 -13.15 4.44
N LEU A 157 -4.42 -12.62 4.63
CA LEU A 157 -3.34 -12.69 3.64
C LEU A 157 -2.45 -13.87 3.98
N ILE A 158 -2.29 -14.78 3.05
CA ILE A 158 -1.46 -15.98 3.20
C ILE A 158 -0.19 -15.77 2.39
N PHE A 159 0.94 -16.05 3.03
CA PHE A 159 2.26 -16.16 2.43
C PHE A 159 2.91 -17.46 2.91
N ARG A 160 3.94 -17.95 2.22
CA ARG A 160 4.63 -19.20 2.61
C ARG A 160 5.12 -19.18 4.06
N ASP A 161 5.51 -18.02 4.54
CA ASP A 161 6.17 -17.86 5.83
C ASP A 161 5.31 -17.19 6.91
N SER A 162 4.08 -16.78 6.56
CA SER A 162 3.24 -15.98 7.44
C SER A 162 1.79 -15.87 6.99
N VAL A 163 0.90 -15.60 7.95
CA VAL A 163 -0.51 -15.27 7.68
C VAL A 163 -0.85 -13.97 8.40
N SER A 164 -1.40 -12.99 7.69
CA SER A 164 -1.92 -11.74 8.26
C SER A 164 -3.43 -11.81 8.34
N PHE A 165 -3.99 -11.28 9.43
CA PHE A 165 -5.43 -11.21 9.66
C PHE A 165 -5.89 -9.77 9.50
N CYS A 166 -6.87 -9.56 8.64
CA CYS A 166 -7.33 -8.26 8.18
C CYS A 166 -8.82 -8.12 8.43
N ASP A 167 -9.18 -7.06 9.15
CA ASP A 167 -10.56 -6.71 9.45
C ASP A 167 -10.99 -5.53 8.57
N CYS A 168 -12.29 -5.42 8.31
CA CYS A 168 -12.88 -4.23 7.72
C CYS A 168 -13.40 -3.33 8.84
N GLU A 169 -12.90 -2.10 8.91
CA GLU A 169 -13.37 -1.10 9.87
C GLU A 169 -13.99 0.09 9.13
N PHE A 170 -15.11 0.58 9.64
CA PHE A 170 -15.72 1.82 9.17
C PHE A 170 -15.20 2.98 10.01
N GLY A 171 -14.62 3.99 9.37
CA GLY A 171 -14.27 5.25 10.01
C GLY A 171 -15.51 6.12 10.30
N ASP A 172 -15.30 7.21 11.03
CA ASP A 172 -16.37 8.15 11.41
C ASP A 172 -17.11 8.75 10.20
N ASN A 173 -16.43 8.82 9.04
CA ASN A 173 -16.99 9.30 7.77
C ASN A 173 -17.68 8.19 6.94
N GLN A 174 -17.93 7.02 7.53
CA GLN A 174 -18.42 5.80 6.85
C GLN A 174 -17.48 5.24 5.76
N GLU A 175 -16.23 5.71 5.70
CA GLU A 175 -15.23 5.12 4.82
C GLU A 175 -14.78 3.77 5.38
N CYS A 176 -14.88 2.72 4.56
CA CYS A 176 -14.37 1.40 4.93
C CYS A 176 -12.86 1.33 4.68
N VAL A 177 -12.11 0.91 5.69
CA VAL A 177 -10.66 0.73 5.66
C VAL A 177 -10.33 -0.70 6.09
N VAL A 178 -9.44 -1.36 5.34
CA VAL A 178 -8.90 -2.65 5.76
C VAL A 178 -7.80 -2.42 6.78
N VAL A 179 -7.93 -3.05 7.94
CA VAL A 179 -6.92 -2.96 9.02
C VAL A 179 -6.27 -4.32 9.23
N ALA A 180 -4.97 -4.40 8.96
CA ALA A 180 -4.16 -5.54 9.39
C ALA A 180 -4.02 -5.50 10.91
N LYS A 181 -4.68 -6.46 11.59
CA LYS A 181 -4.75 -6.52 13.05
C LYS A 181 -3.57 -7.26 13.65
N THR A 182 -3.25 -8.41 13.07
CA THR A 182 -2.15 -9.24 13.56
C THR A 182 -1.57 -10.09 12.43
N ILE A 183 -0.43 -10.68 12.72
CA ILE A 183 0.27 -11.61 11.85
C ILE A 183 0.56 -12.89 12.65
N VAL A 184 0.83 -14.00 11.99
CA VAL A 184 1.50 -15.16 12.55
C VAL A 184 2.59 -15.57 11.58
N THR A 185 3.70 -16.11 12.08
CA THR A 185 4.81 -16.58 11.24
C THR A 185 4.95 -18.08 11.33
N VAL A 186 5.71 -18.67 10.39
CA VAL A 186 5.93 -20.12 10.28
C VAL A 186 6.32 -20.81 11.60
N ASN A 187 7.01 -20.11 12.50
CA ASN A 187 7.40 -20.67 13.80
C ASN A 187 6.23 -20.87 14.77
N GLN A 188 5.09 -20.23 14.52
CA GLN A 188 3.88 -20.31 15.35
C GLN A 188 2.78 -21.18 14.72
N LEU A 189 2.99 -21.60 13.48
CA LEU A 189 2.05 -22.45 12.77
C LEU A 189 2.29 -23.91 13.17
N SER A 190 1.21 -24.63 13.45
CA SER A 190 1.24 -26.09 13.57
C SER A 190 1.64 -26.73 12.24
N LEU A 191 2.14 -27.97 12.29
CA LEU A 191 2.50 -28.73 11.08
C LEU A 191 1.34 -28.76 10.08
N LYS A 192 0.14 -29.10 10.57
CA LYS A 192 -1.08 -29.14 9.78
C LYS A 192 -1.41 -27.80 9.11
N GLN A 193 -1.25 -26.67 9.82
CA GLN A 193 -1.49 -25.35 9.23
C GLN A 193 -0.49 -25.04 8.12
N LYS A 194 0.78 -25.42 8.28
CA LYS A 194 1.81 -25.25 7.23
C LYS A 194 1.45 -26.04 5.97
N GLU A 195 1.05 -27.30 6.14
CA GLU A 195 0.61 -28.16 5.03
C GLU A 195 -0.59 -27.56 4.28
N ILE A 196 -1.57 -27.01 5.01
CA ILE A 196 -2.73 -26.36 4.39
C ILE A 196 -2.35 -25.06 3.67
N ILE A 197 -1.47 -24.24 4.25
CA ILE A 197 -0.97 -23.02 3.60
C ILE A 197 -0.23 -23.37 2.30
N GLU A 198 0.65 -24.36 2.34
CA GLU A 198 1.36 -24.83 1.15
C GLU A 198 0.40 -25.37 0.10
N TYR A 199 -0.62 -26.14 0.50
CA TYR A 199 -1.67 -26.60 -0.40
C TYR A 199 -2.40 -25.43 -1.09
N ILE A 200 -2.81 -24.41 -0.33
CA ILE A 200 -3.53 -23.23 -0.86
C ILE A 200 -2.66 -22.50 -1.88
N LEU A 201 -1.41 -22.18 -1.51
CA LEU A 201 -0.49 -21.42 -2.35
C LEU A 201 -0.14 -22.18 -3.64
N ASN A 202 0.11 -23.49 -3.55
CA ASN A 202 0.36 -24.33 -4.71
C ASN A 202 -0.87 -24.45 -5.62
N LYS A 203 -2.07 -24.53 -5.04
CA LYS A 203 -3.32 -24.60 -5.81
C LYS A 203 -3.62 -23.30 -6.57
N ILE A 204 -3.30 -22.16 -5.96
CA ILE A 204 -3.43 -20.84 -6.60
C ILE A 204 -2.25 -20.59 -7.58
N GLY A 205 -1.11 -21.23 -7.34
CA GLY A 205 0.11 -21.02 -8.12
C GLY A 205 0.76 -19.66 -7.83
N SER A 206 0.75 -19.23 -6.56
CA SER A 206 1.30 -17.93 -6.13
C SER A 206 2.05 -18.04 -4.80
N ASP A 207 2.99 -17.14 -4.55
CA ASP A 207 3.73 -17.06 -3.27
C ASP A 207 2.97 -16.30 -2.17
N GLY A 208 1.88 -15.63 -2.54
CA GLY A 208 0.90 -15.10 -1.61
C GLY A 208 -0.49 -14.94 -2.23
N CYS A 209 -1.52 -14.87 -1.40
CA CYS A 209 -2.90 -14.63 -1.81
C CYS A 209 -3.72 -14.06 -0.65
N PHE A 210 -4.91 -13.56 -0.94
CA PHE A 210 -5.93 -13.28 0.08
C PHE A 210 -6.99 -14.38 0.08
N LEU A 211 -7.65 -14.61 1.22
CA LEU A 211 -8.83 -15.48 1.33
C LEU A 211 -9.88 -14.80 2.20
N ALA A 212 -11.14 -14.74 1.73
CA ALA A 212 -12.27 -14.12 2.42
C ALA A 212 -12.77 -14.97 3.61
N THR A 213 -11.91 -15.12 4.61
CA THR A 213 -12.10 -15.87 5.85
C THR A 213 -11.35 -15.18 6.99
N SER A 214 -11.79 -15.37 8.23
CA SER A 214 -11.12 -14.85 9.43
C SER A 214 -10.11 -15.85 10.05
N SER A 215 -10.00 -17.06 9.50
CA SER A 215 -9.12 -18.09 10.04
C SER A 215 -8.45 -18.96 8.97
N ILE A 216 -7.29 -19.53 9.33
CA ILE A 216 -6.58 -20.49 8.48
C ILE A 216 -7.43 -21.75 8.36
N PRO A 217 -7.75 -22.22 7.13
CA PRO A 217 -8.52 -23.44 6.96
C PRO A 217 -7.87 -24.64 7.65
N ASN A 218 -8.68 -25.52 8.24
CA ASN A 218 -8.22 -26.68 9.01
C ASN A 218 -8.20 -27.97 8.18
N SER A 219 -8.57 -27.92 6.90
CA SER A 219 -8.54 -29.10 6.02
C SER A 219 -8.46 -28.68 4.56
N VAL A 220 -8.07 -29.62 3.69
CA VAL A 220 -8.07 -29.43 2.23
C VAL A 220 -9.48 -29.12 1.72
N LEU A 221 -10.52 -29.76 2.27
CA LEU A 221 -11.90 -29.50 1.90
C LEU A 221 -12.31 -28.06 2.25
N GLU A 222 -12.00 -27.62 3.47
CA GLU A 222 -12.28 -26.25 3.92
C GLU A 222 -11.49 -25.22 3.09
N ALA A 223 -10.21 -25.49 2.82
CA ALA A 223 -9.39 -24.64 1.95
C ALA A 223 -10.01 -24.47 0.57
N ASN A 224 -10.49 -25.55 -0.05
CA ASN A 224 -11.17 -25.50 -1.34
C ASN A 224 -12.45 -24.66 -1.29
N ASN A 225 -13.28 -24.87 -0.26
CA ASN A 225 -14.52 -24.12 -0.10
C ASN A 225 -14.26 -22.62 0.07
N VAL A 226 -13.24 -22.25 0.86
CA VAL A 226 -12.86 -20.84 1.08
C VAL A 226 -12.28 -20.22 -0.18
N ILE A 227 -11.47 -20.94 -0.96
CA ILE A 227 -10.96 -20.45 -2.25
C ILE A 227 -12.12 -20.14 -3.20
N GLU A 228 -13.07 -21.07 -3.35
CA GLU A 228 -14.23 -20.86 -4.22
C GLU A 228 -15.16 -19.74 -3.70
N ALA A 229 -15.38 -19.66 -2.39
CA ALA A 229 -16.13 -18.55 -1.77
C ALA A 229 -15.44 -17.19 -2.00
N THR A 230 -14.10 -17.16 -1.94
CA THR A 230 -13.31 -15.96 -2.23
C THR A 230 -13.50 -15.53 -3.69
N LYS A 231 -13.43 -16.48 -4.64
CA LYS A 231 -13.71 -16.22 -6.07
C LYS A 231 -15.09 -15.62 -6.33
N ASN A 232 -16.09 -16.02 -5.56
CA ASN A 232 -17.46 -15.50 -5.70
C ASN A 232 -17.66 -14.11 -5.07
N ARG A 233 -16.70 -13.61 -4.27
CA ARG A 233 -16.78 -12.35 -3.52
C ARG A 233 -15.85 -11.25 -4.06
N THR A 234 -15.07 -11.53 -5.09
CA THR A 234 -14.22 -10.52 -5.72
C THR A 234 -14.98 -9.80 -6.82
N SER A 235 -14.65 -8.52 -7.00
CA SER A 235 -15.34 -7.65 -7.96
C SER A 235 -15.06 -7.98 -9.43
N GLY A 236 -14.18 -8.95 -9.72
CA GLY A 236 -13.74 -9.27 -11.08
C GLY A 236 -12.71 -8.29 -11.65
N ILE A 237 -12.29 -7.27 -10.88
CA ILE A 237 -11.38 -6.22 -11.35
C ILE A 237 -10.30 -5.96 -10.28
N TYR A 238 -9.03 -6.18 -10.63
CA TYR A 238 -7.87 -6.02 -9.73
C TYR A 238 -7.43 -4.57 -9.57
N GLU A 239 -7.73 -3.76 -10.57
CA GLU A 239 -7.55 -2.32 -10.60
C GLU A 239 -8.91 -1.64 -10.39
N THR A 240 -8.94 -0.50 -9.71
CA THR A 240 -10.10 0.39 -9.88
C THR A 240 -10.30 0.66 -11.38
N TRP A 241 -11.52 0.89 -11.85
CA TRP A 241 -11.77 1.23 -13.27
C TRP A 241 -10.82 2.34 -13.76
N MET A 242 -10.46 3.25 -12.86
CA MET A 242 -9.56 4.36 -13.08
C MET A 242 -8.09 3.93 -13.23
N GLU A 243 -7.57 3.04 -12.38
CA GLU A 243 -6.24 2.43 -12.55
C GLU A 243 -6.19 1.58 -13.82
N LYS A 244 -7.27 0.88 -14.15
CA LYS A 244 -7.39 0.13 -15.41
C LYS A 244 -7.37 1.02 -16.64
N GLU A 245 -7.98 2.20 -16.58
CA GLU A 245 -7.78 3.23 -17.61
C GLU A 245 -6.35 3.79 -17.62
N ILE A 246 -5.69 3.89 -16.47
CA ILE A 246 -4.32 4.39 -16.36
C ILE A 246 -3.32 3.42 -16.99
N THR A 247 -3.32 2.16 -16.57
CA THR A 247 -2.38 1.12 -17.02
C THR A 247 -2.55 0.77 -18.50
N ASN A 248 -3.80 0.67 -18.98
CA ASN A 248 -4.08 0.30 -20.39
C ASN A 248 -3.75 1.39 -21.42
N ASN A 249 -3.58 2.64 -20.98
CA ASN A 249 -3.33 3.78 -21.86
C ASN A 249 -1.90 4.32 -21.75
N MET A 250 -1.14 3.98 -20.70
CA MET A 250 0.28 4.33 -20.57
C MET A 250 1.17 3.68 -21.65
N THR A 251 0.81 2.50 -22.15
CA THR A 251 1.63 1.71 -23.08
C THR A 251 1.34 1.94 -24.56
N LYS A 252 0.29 2.69 -24.92
CA LYS A 252 -0.21 2.73 -26.31
C LYS A 252 0.37 3.83 -27.20
N GLY A 253 1.16 4.77 -26.67
CA GLY A 253 1.89 5.78 -27.46
C GLY A 253 1.03 6.74 -28.30
N ASP A 254 -0.29 6.61 -28.29
CA ASP A 254 -1.21 7.39 -29.10
C ASP A 254 -1.69 8.67 -28.38
N TYR A 255 -1.47 9.82 -29.02
CA TYR A 255 -1.81 11.16 -28.51
C TYR A 255 -3.26 11.33 -28.01
N LYS A 256 -4.23 10.64 -28.62
CA LYS A 256 -5.64 10.70 -28.21
C LYS A 256 -5.88 9.98 -26.88
N TYR A 257 -5.19 8.87 -26.64
CA TYR A 257 -5.28 8.10 -25.40
C TYR A 257 -4.53 8.82 -24.27
N GLU A 258 -3.40 9.47 -24.57
CA GLU A 258 -2.68 10.33 -23.64
C GLU A 258 -3.57 11.47 -23.09
N LYS A 259 -4.34 12.16 -23.95
CA LYS A 259 -5.29 13.20 -23.50
C LYS A 259 -6.40 12.66 -22.58
N LYS A 260 -6.95 11.50 -22.90
CA LYS A 260 -8.00 10.87 -22.08
C LYS A 260 -7.44 10.47 -20.73
N TRP A 261 -6.26 9.86 -20.72
CA TRP A 261 -5.51 9.51 -19.52
C TRP A 261 -5.22 10.74 -18.65
N ILE A 262 -4.62 11.80 -19.20
CA ILE A 262 -4.34 13.04 -18.46
C ILE A 262 -5.63 13.59 -17.83
N LYS A 263 -6.76 13.51 -18.55
CA LYS A 263 -8.05 13.97 -18.00
C LYS A 263 -8.52 13.11 -16.83
N SER A 264 -8.51 11.79 -16.96
CA SER A 264 -8.93 10.86 -15.89
C SER A 264 -8.03 11.00 -14.66
N PHE A 265 -6.71 11.05 -14.87
CA PHE A 265 -5.74 11.17 -13.79
C PHE A 265 -5.76 12.55 -13.11
N VAL A 266 -5.98 13.65 -13.83
CA VAL A 266 -6.19 14.95 -13.19
C VAL A 266 -7.49 14.96 -12.39
N ASN A 267 -8.58 14.38 -12.90
CA ASN A 267 -9.84 14.29 -12.16
C ASN A 267 -9.68 13.50 -10.85
N TYR A 268 -8.86 12.45 -10.86
CA TYR A 268 -8.48 11.68 -9.68
C TYR A 268 -7.75 12.55 -8.66
N LEU A 269 -6.64 13.20 -9.07
CA LEU A 269 -5.87 14.07 -8.17
C LEU A 269 -6.71 15.23 -7.61
N GLU A 270 -7.60 15.81 -8.40
CA GLU A 270 -8.53 16.87 -7.96
C GLU A 270 -9.52 16.43 -6.87
N GLY A 271 -9.73 15.11 -6.68
CA GLY A 271 -10.52 14.56 -5.59
C GLY A 271 -9.78 14.57 -4.24
N TYR A 272 -8.45 14.58 -4.27
CA TYR A 272 -7.58 14.56 -3.08
C TYR A 272 -6.78 15.86 -2.89
N ASP A 273 -6.79 16.75 -3.87
CA ASP A 273 -6.11 18.04 -3.78
C ASP A 273 -6.91 19.00 -2.86
N PRO A 274 -6.36 19.40 -1.71
CA PRO A 274 -7.05 20.27 -0.74
C PRO A 274 -7.30 21.69 -1.30
N THR A 275 -6.63 22.07 -2.38
CA THR A 275 -6.80 23.36 -3.05
C THR A 275 -7.82 23.31 -4.20
N SER A 276 -8.31 22.11 -4.52
CA SER A 276 -9.28 21.88 -5.60
C SER A 276 -10.62 22.55 -5.29
N PRO A 277 -11.26 23.20 -6.27
CA PRO A 277 -12.63 23.71 -6.12
C PRO A 277 -13.65 22.63 -5.72
N LYS A 278 -13.37 21.34 -6.00
CA LYS A 278 -14.25 20.22 -5.61
C LYS A 278 -14.30 20.01 -4.09
N TYR A 279 -13.26 20.39 -3.36
CA TYR A 279 -13.20 20.30 -1.90
C TYR A 279 -13.97 21.43 -1.20
N LYS A 280 -14.30 22.52 -1.90
CA LYS A 280 -15.03 23.68 -1.33
C LYS A 280 -16.54 23.44 -1.16
N TYR A 281 -17.04 22.28 -1.56
CA TYR A 281 -18.46 21.93 -1.52
C TYR A 281 -18.73 20.60 -0.79
N LEU A 282 -17.73 20.08 -0.07
CA LEU A 282 -17.86 19.02 0.92
C LEU A 282 -17.80 19.64 2.32
#